data_AF-A0A6S6STM9-F1
#
_entry.id   AF-A0A6S6STM9-F1
#
_cell.length_a   1.000
_cell.length_b   1.000
_cell.length_c   1.000
_cell.angle_alpha   90.00
_cell.angle_beta   90.00
_cell.angle_gamma   90.00
#
_symmetry.space_group_name_H-M   'P 1'
#
loop_
_entity.id
_entity.type
_entity.pdbx_description
1 polymer ?
#
loop_
_entity_poly.entity_id
_entity_poly.type
_entity_poly.pdbx_seq_one_letter_code
_entity_poly.pdbx_strand_id
1 'polypeptide(L)'
;MCLSSFVKYMLLSVIVGTLVIFAIFFENIYYFIPAMVAAIIQSKMVCSKCKTPILKDKNGWYIFTVRPKCRTCGHDTMICSEKKK
;
A
#
# COMPACT_ATOMS: atom_id res chain seq x y z
N MET A 1 4.88 -4.77 -17.43
CA MET A 1 5.72 -4.74 -16.21
C MET A 1 4.82 -4.82 -15.00
N CYS A 2 4.79 -5.98 -14.36
CA CYS A 2 3.89 -6.23 -13.24
C CYS A 2 4.52 -5.68 -11.95
N LEU A 3 4.02 -4.54 -11.45
CA LEU A 3 4.46 -4.00 -10.16
C LEU A 3 3.78 -4.76 -9.02
N SER A 4 4.58 -5.52 -8.29
CA SER A 4 4.19 -6.25 -7.10
C SER A 4 3.43 -5.37 -6.12
N SER A 5 2.35 -5.88 -5.51
CA SER A 5 1.55 -5.06 -4.59
C SER A 5 2.36 -4.61 -3.36
N PHE A 6 3.39 -5.38 -2.97
CA PHE A 6 4.33 -4.97 -1.93
C PHE A 6 5.19 -3.78 -2.37
N VAL A 7 5.71 -3.81 -3.61
CA VAL A 7 6.51 -2.72 -4.18
C VAL A 7 5.69 -1.45 -4.36
N LYS A 8 4.44 -1.58 -4.82
CA LYS A 8 3.50 -0.45 -4.89
C LYS A 8 3.33 0.19 -3.51
N TYR A 9 3.13 -0.62 -2.47
CA TYR A 9 2.93 -0.13 -1.10
C TYR A 9 4.15 0.63 -0.60
N MET A 10 5.35 0.09 -0.80
CA MET A 10 6.59 0.74 -0.40
C MET A 10 6.79 2.08 -1.10
N LEU A 11 6.57 2.15 -2.42
CA LEU A 11 6.67 3.41 -3.17
C LEU A 11 5.69 4.46 -2.65
N LEU A 12 4.42 4.08 -2.44
CA LEU A 12 3.42 4.98 -1.88
C LEU A 12 3.76 5.41 -0.45
N SER A 13 4.33 4.52 0.37
CA SER A 13 4.81 4.86 1.71
C SER A 13 5.92 5.90 1.68
N VAL A 14 6.87 5.78 0.74
CA VAL A 14 7.94 6.77 0.57
C VAL A 14 7.34 8.11 0.17
N ILE A 15 6.44 8.14 -0.83
CA ILE A 15 5.78 9.36 -1.31
C ILE A 15 5.00 10.05 -0.20
N VAL A 16 4.20 9.30 0.57
CA VAL A 16 3.44 9.85 1.70
C VAL A 16 4.41 10.41 2.75
N GLY A 17 5.48 9.68 3.07
CA GLY A 17 6.51 10.13 4.00
C GLY A 17 7.16 11.45 3.55
N THR A 18 7.57 11.57 2.29
CA THR A 18 8.14 12.81 1.77
C THR A 18 7.12 13.95 1.81
N LEU A 19 5.88 13.73 1.38
CA LEU A 19 4.85 14.77 1.38
C LEU A 19 4.56 15.29 2.80
N VAL A 20 4.57 14.41 3.81
CA VAL A 20 4.42 14.81 5.22
C VAL A 20 5.62 15.64 5.68
N ILE A 21 6.85 15.24 5.33
CA ILE A 21 8.06 16.03 5.64
C ILE A 21 7.97 17.41 4.98
N PHE A 22 7.63 17.48 3.69
CA PHE A 22 7.43 18.76 2.99
C PHE A 22 6.33 19.60 3.65
N ALA A 23 5.21 19.00 4.06
CA ALA A 23 4.14 19.73 4.74
C ALA A 23 4.60 20.36 6.06
N ILE A 24 5.43 19.65 6.84
CA ILE A 24 5.95 20.14 8.13
C ILE A 24 6.99 21.24 7.92
N PHE A 25 7.98 21.03 7.04
CA PHE A 25 9.10 21.96 6.88
C PHE A 25 8.74 23.26 6.15
N PHE A 26 7.74 23.22 5.26
CA PHE A 26 7.33 24.39 4.48
C PHE A 26 6.07 25.07 5.03
N GLU A 27 5.58 24.65 6.21
CA GLU A 27 4.33 25.10 6.85
C GLU A 27 3.12 25.17 5.90
N ASN A 28 3.16 24.37 4.85
CA ASN A 28 2.21 24.41 3.75
C ASN A 28 1.21 23.26 3.91
N ILE A 29 0.09 23.56 4.55
CA ILE A 29 -1.07 22.65 4.71
C ILE A 29 -1.57 22.11 3.37
N TYR A 30 -1.30 22.79 2.26
CA TYR A 30 -1.69 22.29 0.94
C TYR A 30 -1.09 20.92 0.62
N TYR A 31 0.08 20.56 1.16
CA TYR A 31 0.69 19.23 0.98
C TYR A 31 0.05 18.12 1.83
N PHE A 32 -0.77 18.46 2.83
CA PHE A 32 -1.53 17.47 3.60
C PHE A 32 -2.59 16.78 2.74
N ILE A 33 -3.22 17.52 1.82
CA ILE A 33 -4.27 16.99 0.94
C ILE A 33 -3.74 15.85 0.05
N PRO A 34 -2.67 16.03 -0.75
CA PRO A 34 -2.12 14.94 -1.56
C PRO A 34 -1.54 13.82 -0.70
N ALA A 35 -0.96 14.11 0.47
CA ALA A 35 -0.50 13.08 1.40
C ALA A 35 -1.65 12.18 1.89
N MET A 36 -2.79 12.79 2.24
CA MET A 36 -3.96 12.08 2.71
C MET A 36 -4.60 11.23 1.59
N VAL A 37 -4.70 11.77 0.38
CA VAL A 37 -5.18 11.02 -0.80
C VAL A 37 -4.27 9.82 -1.09
N ALA A 38 -2.96 10.04 -1.09
CA ALA A 38 -1.98 8.97 -1.29
C ALA A 38 -2.09 7.88 -0.21
N ALA A 39 -2.27 8.25 1.05
CA ALA A 39 -2.50 7.31 2.15
C ALA A 39 -3.80 6.51 1.99
N ILE A 40 -4.89 7.14 1.52
CA ILE A 40 -6.16 6.44 1.24
C ILE A 40 -5.97 5.42 0.12
N ILE A 41 -5.29 5.79 -0.96
CA ILE A 41 -5.00 4.86 -2.08
C ILE A 41 -4.14 3.70 -1.59
N GLN A 42 -3.12 4.00 -0.78
CA GLN A 42 -2.24 3.01 -0.17
C GLN A 42 -3.03 2.02 0.72
N SER A 43 -4.04 2.50 1.45
CA SER A 43 -4.89 1.65 2.30
C SER A 43 -5.74 0.63 1.51
N LYS A 44 -6.02 0.94 0.24
CA LYS A 44 -6.87 0.14 -0.64
C LYS A 44 -6.10 -0.86 -1.51
N MET A 45 -4.79 -1.02 -1.31
CA MET A 45 -4.02 -1.97 -2.10
C MET A 45 -4.50 -3.41 -1.92
N VAL A 46 -4.73 -4.08 -3.04
CA VAL A 46 -5.25 -5.44 -3.10
C VAL A 46 -4.20 -6.46 -3.46
N CYS A 47 -4.35 -7.66 -2.90
CA CYS A 47 -3.56 -8.82 -3.25
C CYS A 47 -3.88 -9.28 -4.68
N SER A 48 -2.87 -9.59 -5.48
CA SER A 48 -3.04 -10.02 -6.88
C SER A 48 -3.84 -11.32 -7.05
N LYS A 49 -3.80 -12.22 -6.07
CA LYS A 49 -4.48 -13.53 -6.14
C LYS A 49 -5.92 -13.51 -5.63
N CYS A 50 -6.15 -13.01 -4.42
CA CYS A 50 -7.47 -13.05 -3.78
C CYS A 50 -8.24 -11.73 -3.87
N LYS A 51 -7.63 -10.67 -4.43
CA LYS A 51 -8.21 -9.31 -4.54
C LYS A 51 -8.65 -8.69 -3.20
N THR A 52 -8.29 -9.29 -2.07
CA THR A 52 -8.56 -8.72 -0.74
C THR A 52 -7.51 -7.66 -0.40
N PRO A 53 -7.86 -6.63 0.40
CA PRO A 53 -6.90 -5.60 0.80
C PRO A 53 -5.76 -6.22 1.60
N ILE A 54 -4.52 -5.83 1.31
CA ILE A 54 -3.32 -6.45 1.91
C ILE A 54 -3.18 -6.14 3.39
N LEU A 55 -3.69 -4.97 3.78
CA LEU A 55 -3.73 -4.51 5.16
C LEU A 55 -4.87 -5.16 5.96
N LYS A 56 -5.84 -5.79 5.29
CA LYS A 56 -6.99 -6.40 5.94
C LYS A 56 -6.63 -7.82 6.38
N ASP A 57 -6.91 -8.12 7.63
CA ASP A 57 -6.76 -9.47 8.17
C ASP A 57 -7.97 -10.36 7.83
N LYS A 58 -7.85 -11.67 8.07
CA LYS A 58 -8.94 -12.64 7.87
C LYS A 58 -10.23 -12.25 8.60
N ASN A 59 -10.09 -11.60 9.75
CA ASN A 59 -11.21 -11.14 10.59
C ASN A 59 -11.77 -9.77 10.18
N GLY A 60 -11.23 -9.18 9.11
CA GLY A 60 -11.69 -7.90 8.57
C GLY A 60 -11.08 -6.64 9.18
N TRP A 61 -10.17 -6.79 10.14
CA TRP A 61 -9.45 -5.66 10.76
C TRP A 61 -8.35 -5.12 9.84
N TYR A 62 -8.20 -3.79 9.81
CA TYR A 62 -7.10 -3.13 9.12
C TYR A 62 -5.87 -3.08 10.04
N ILE A 63 -4.76 -3.65 9.58
CA ILE A 63 -3.49 -3.67 10.30
C ILE A 63 -2.45 -2.98 9.42
N PHE A 64 -1.87 -1.89 9.92
CA PHE A 64 -0.91 -1.04 9.19
C PHE A 64 0.47 -1.67 8.94
N THR A 65 0.69 -2.91 9.39
CA THR A 65 1.91 -3.68 9.08
C THR A 65 1.72 -4.50 7.81
N VAL A 66 2.52 -4.25 6.78
CA VAL A 66 2.56 -5.08 5.57
C VAL A 66 3.52 -6.24 5.77
N ARG A 67 3.13 -7.43 5.30
CA ARG A 67 3.97 -8.64 5.31
C ARG A 67 4.27 -9.10 3.88
N PRO A 68 5.33 -9.90 3.65
CA PRO A 68 5.61 -10.51 2.35
C PRO A 68 4.45 -11.38 1.85
N LYS A 69 3.72 -12.03 2.78
CA LYS A 69 2.61 -12.92 2.49
C LYS A 69 1.28 -12.25 2.86
N CYS A 70 0.28 -12.43 2.01
CA CYS A 70 -1.09 -11.95 2.24
C CYS A 70 -1.70 -12.67 3.46
N ARG A 71 -2.30 -11.92 4.39
CA ARG A 71 -2.95 -12.48 5.59
C ARG A 71 -4.15 -13.36 5.26
N THR A 72 -4.91 -13.02 4.22
CA THR A 72 -6.11 -13.76 3.85
C THR A 72 -5.80 -15.09 3.18
N CYS A 73 -4.96 -15.07 2.13
CA CYS A 73 -4.73 -16.24 1.26
C CYS A 73 -3.33 -16.86 1.36
N GLY A 74 -2.43 -16.29 2.18
CA GLY A 74 -1.06 -16.78 2.34
C GLY A 74 -0.13 -16.57 1.13
N HIS A 75 -0.63 -15.99 0.03
CA HIS A 75 0.15 -15.78 -1.19
C HIS A 75 1.23 -14.70 -0.99
N ASP A 76 2.42 -14.91 -1.56
CA ASP A 76 3.46 -13.89 -1.57
C ASP A 76 2.99 -12.66 -2.35
N THR A 77 2.81 -11.56 -1.65
CA THR A 77 2.48 -10.24 -2.23
C THR A 77 3.67 -9.61 -2.92
N MET A 78 4.88 -10.17 -2.74
CA MET A 78 6.09 -9.82 -3.50
C MET A 78 6.06 -10.35 -4.93
N ILE A 79 5.36 -11.46 -5.18
CA ILE A 79 5.26 -12.07 -6.49
C ILE A 79 4.09 -11.44 -7.23
N CYS A 80 4.36 -10.87 -8.40
CA CYS A 80 3.29 -10.54 -9.33
C CYS A 80 2.80 -11.83 -9.97
N SER A 81 1.50 -12.10 -9.89
CA SER A 81 0.88 -13.26 -10.52
C SER A 81 0.77 -13.06 -12.03
N GLU A 82 1.87 -12.75 -12.72
CA GLU A 82 2.01 -12.96 -14.15
C GLU A 82 2.48 -14.40 -14.38
N LYS A 83 1.55 -15.33 -14.22
CA LYS A 83 1.53 -16.54 -15.05
C LYS A 83 0.21 -16.56 -15.81
N LYS A 84 0.10 -15.69 -16.81
CA LYS A 84 -0.64 -16.09 -18.02
C LYS A 84 0.41 -16.72 -18.93
N LYS A 85 0.34 -18.04 -18.96
CA LYS A 85 0.94 -18.89 -19.98
C LYS A 85 0.48 -18.43 -21.36
#